data_AF-A0A3D6ENG3-F1
#
_entry.id   AF-A0A3D6ENG3-F1
#
_cell.length_a   1.000
_cell.length_b   1.000
_cell.length_c   1.000
_cell.angle_alpha   90.00
_cell.angle_beta   90.00
_cell.angle_gamma   90.00
#
_symmetry.space_group_name_H-M   'P 1'
#
loop_
_entity.id
_entity.type
_entity.pdbx_description
1 polymer ?
#
loop_
_entity_poly.entity_id
_entity_poly.type
_entity_poly.pdbx_seq_one_letter_code
_entity_poly.pdbx_strand_id
1 'polypeptide(L)'
;MLNDEELIKGCVKGERASQEALYSRYCRKMMVICQRYAKSTLEAEDILQEGFIKVLASIKTFRGEARLDTWITRIMINTALNHQRQKLYLLPMVDVADARLHESED
;
A
#
# COMPACT_ATOMS: atom_id res chain seq x y z
N MET A 1 25.01 7.61 1.58
CA MET A 1 23.71 6.90 1.48
C MET A 1 23.56 6.13 2.78
N LEU A 2 22.49 6.36 3.54
CA LEU A 2 22.26 5.63 4.81
C LEU A 2 22.12 4.13 4.51
N ASN A 3 22.77 3.29 5.31
CA ASN A 3 22.52 1.85 5.22
C ASN A 3 21.12 1.53 5.81
N ASP A 4 20.61 0.33 5.54
CA ASP A 4 19.24 -0.04 5.95
C ASP A 4 19.04 0.06 7.48
N GLU A 5 20.06 -0.27 8.26
CA GLU A 5 19.99 -0.24 9.72
C GLU A 5 19.92 1.20 10.27
N GLU A 6 20.75 2.10 9.75
CA GLU A 6 20.71 3.53 10.08
C GLU A 6 19.38 4.15 9.68
N LEU A 7 18.89 3.81 8.49
CA LEU A 7 17.61 4.28 7.97
C LEU A 7 16.45 3.86 8.89
N ILE A 8 16.42 2.59 9.30
CA ILE A 8 15.41 2.07 10.22
C ILE A 8 15.51 2.77 11.58
N LYS A 9 16.72 2.89 12.15
CA LYS A 9 16.93 3.57 13.44
C LYS A 9 16.43 5.02 13.41
N GLY A 10 16.74 5.75 12.35
CA GLY A 10 16.27 7.13 12.18
C GLY A 10 14.76 7.22 12.02
N CYS A 11 14.15 6.31 11.24
CA CYS A 11 12.69 6.23 11.11
C CYS A 11 12.00 5.92 12.45
N VAL A 12 12.57 5.01 13.26
CA VAL A 12 12.04 4.68 14.60
C VAL A 12 12.09 5.90 15.54
N LYS A 13 13.11 6.76 15.40
CA LYS A 13 13.24 8.02 16.14
C LYS A 13 12.35 9.14 15.63
N GLY A 14 11.65 8.95 14.49
CA GLY A 14 10.85 10.00 13.86
C GLY A 14 11.66 11.05 13.12
N GLU A 15 12.91 10.77 12.77
CA GLU A 15 13.76 11.71 12.04
C GLU A 15 13.24 11.90 10.61
N ARG A 16 12.83 13.13 10.28
CA ARG A 16 12.17 13.44 9.00
C ARG A 16 13.05 13.12 7.79
N ALA A 17 14.36 13.37 7.87
CA ALA A 17 15.31 13.03 6.81
C ALA A 17 15.38 11.51 6.53
N SER A 18 15.31 10.69 7.57
CA SER A 18 15.32 9.23 7.46
C SER A 18 14.00 8.71 6.86
N GLN A 19 12.87 9.30 7.25
CA GLN A 19 11.57 8.97 6.65
C GLN A 19 11.49 9.35 5.16
N GLU A 20 12.00 10.53 4.80
CA GLU A 20 12.08 10.98 3.41
C GLU A 20 13.01 10.10 2.57
N ALA A 21 14.15 9.70 3.12
CA ALA A 21 15.08 8.78 2.46
C ALA A 21 14.45 7.41 2.24
N LEU A 22 13.69 6.88 3.21
CA LEU A 22 12.96 5.62 3.09
C LEU A 22 11.92 5.71 1.98
N TYR A 23 11.11 6.77 1.99
CA TYR A 23 10.10 7.00 0.96
C TYR A 23 10.75 7.09 -0.42
N SER A 24 11.74 7.95 -0.59
CA SER A 24 12.44 8.17 -1.87
C SER A 24 13.06 6.90 -2.44
N ARG A 25 13.58 6.03 -1.57
CA ARG A 25 14.23 4.77 -1.98
C ARG A 25 13.23 3.73 -2.47
N TYR A 26 12.02 3.67 -1.89
CA TYR A 26 11.07 2.59 -2.15
C TYR A 26 9.83 3.02 -2.94
N CYS A 27 9.52 4.32 -3.03
CA CYS A 27 8.27 4.82 -3.61
C CYS A 27 8.05 4.35 -5.04
N ARG A 28 9.06 4.43 -5.91
CA ARG A 28 8.94 4.01 -7.32
C ARG A 28 8.60 2.52 -7.44
N LYS A 29 9.28 1.66 -6.67
CA LYS A 29 9.02 0.21 -6.67
C LYS A 29 7.63 -0.09 -6.13
N MET A 30 7.25 0.57 -5.03
CA MET A 30 5.94 0.36 -4.41
C MET A 30 4.79 0.90 -5.27
N MET A 31 5.01 1.97 -6.04
CA MET A 31 4.03 2.48 -6.99
C MET A 31 3.67 1.43 -8.05
N VAL A 32 4.67 0.75 -8.62
CA VAL A 32 4.45 -0.35 -9.57
C VAL A 32 3.66 -1.50 -8.94
N ILE A 33 3.86 -1.78 -7.65
CA ILE A 33 3.06 -2.77 -6.92
C ILE A 33 1.62 -2.27 -6.77
N CYS A 34 1.40 -1.04 -6.29
CA CYS A 34 0.06 -0.48 -6.09
C CYS A 34 -0.76 -0.45 -7.38
N GLN A 35 -0.12 -0.11 -8.51
CA GLN A 35 -0.75 -0.12 -9.84
C GLN A 35 -1.28 -1.50 -10.26
N ARG A 36 -0.75 -2.61 -9.72
CA ARG A 36 -1.28 -3.96 -10.02
C ARG A 36 -2.61 -4.24 -9.33
N TYR A 37 -2.96 -3.48 -8.31
CA TYR A 37 -4.18 -3.66 -7.51
C TYR A 37 -5.19 -2.51 -7.70
N ALA A 38 -4.77 -1.37 -8.24
CA ALA A 38 -5.62 -0.21 -8.49
C ALA A 38 -6.23 -0.22 -9.90
N LYS A 39 -7.40 0.41 -10.06
CA LYS A 39 -8.05 0.61 -11.36
C LYS A 39 -7.61 1.90 -12.07
N SER A 40 -6.97 2.83 -11.36
CA SER A 40 -6.43 4.08 -11.91
C SER A 40 -5.11 4.46 -11.25
N THR A 41 -4.37 5.37 -11.89
CA THR A 41 -3.14 5.93 -11.32
C THR A 41 -3.42 6.67 -10.01
N LEU A 42 -4.53 7.43 -9.94
CA LEU A 42 -4.91 8.16 -8.73
C LEU A 42 -5.18 7.21 -7.56
N GLU A 43 -5.91 6.12 -7.81
CA GLU A 43 -6.18 5.10 -6.79
C GLU A 43 -4.88 4.40 -6.34
N ALA A 44 -3.93 4.20 -7.26
CA ALA A 44 -2.61 3.67 -6.89
C ALA A 44 -1.80 4.65 -6.03
N GLU A 45 -1.89 5.96 -6.30
CA GLU A 45 -1.24 6.99 -5.49
C GLU A 45 -1.82 7.06 -4.08
N ASP A 46 -3.14 6.97 -3.94
CA ASP A 46 -3.81 6.93 -2.63
C ASP A 46 -3.38 5.72 -1.81
N ILE A 47 -3.37 4.53 -2.41
CA ILE A 47 -2.90 3.29 -1.78
C ILE A 47 -1.43 3.41 -1.38
N LEU A 48 -0.59 3.99 -2.23
CA LEU A 48 0.83 4.19 -1.97
C LEU A 48 1.04 5.09 -0.74
N GLN A 49 0.33 6.22 -0.68
CA GLN A 49 0.41 7.18 0.41
C GLN A 49 -0.03 6.55 1.73
N GLU A 50 -1.22 5.93 1.76
CA GLU A 50 -1.74 5.24 2.94
C GLU A 50 -0.80 4.10 3.38
N GLY A 51 -0.25 3.36 2.42
CA GLY A 51 0.70 2.29 2.66
C GLY A 51 1.98 2.80 3.34
N PHE A 52 2.54 3.93 2.88
CA PHE A 52 3.72 4.51 3.51
C PHE A 52 3.46 5.06 4.92
N ILE A 53 2.27 5.61 5.18
CA ILE A 53 1.86 6.00 6.53
C ILE A 53 1.90 4.77 7.45
N LYS A 54 1.35 3.64 7.01
CA LYS A 54 1.38 2.38 7.78
C LYS A 54 2.77 1.80 7.95
N VAL A 55 3.61 1.89 6.92
CA VAL A 55 5.03 1.48 6.97
C VAL A 55 5.76 2.26 8.06
N LEU A 56 5.65 3.59 8.08
CA LEU A 56 6.30 4.44 9.07
C LEU A 56 5.75 4.19 10.47
N ALA A 57 4.43 4.05 10.62
CA ALA A 57 3.80 3.74 11.90
C ALA A 57 4.24 2.37 12.46
N SER A 58 4.51 1.42 11.59
CA SER A 58 4.85 0.03 11.95
C SER A 58 6.35 -0.25 11.92
N ILE A 59 7.21 0.71 11.59
CA ILE A 59 8.64 0.48 11.33
C ILE A 59 9.37 -0.16 12.52
N LYS A 60 8.96 0.17 13.75
CA LYS A 60 9.47 -0.42 14.99
C LYS A 60 9.21 -1.93 15.13
N THR A 61 8.28 -2.47 14.36
CA THR A 61 7.91 -3.90 14.39
C THR A 61 8.74 -4.74 13.42
N PHE A 62 9.53 -4.10 12.55
CA PHE A 62 10.39 -4.80 11.62
C PHE A 62 11.55 -5.49 12.36
N ARG A 63 11.59 -6.83 12.29
CA ARG A 63 12.57 -7.66 13.01
C ARG A 63 13.83 -8.01 12.21
N GLY A 64 13.92 -7.60 10.94
CA GLY A 64 15.08 -7.93 10.09
C GLY A 64 15.12 -9.38 9.58
N GLU A 65 14.09 -10.20 9.83
CA GLU A 65 13.99 -11.59 9.37
C GLU A 65 13.83 -11.72 7.84
N ALA A 66 13.42 -10.63 7.18
CA ALA A 66 13.28 -10.53 5.74
C ALA A 66 13.88 -9.22 5.25
N ARG A 67 14.16 -9.11 3.95
CA ARG A 67 14.58 -7.85 3.35
C ARG A 67 13.53 -6.76 3.58
N LEU A 68 13.97 -5.53 3.88
CA LEU A 68 13.09 -4.40 4.15
C LEU A 68 12.10 -4.16 2.99
N ASP A 69 12.56 -4.29 1.75
CA ASP A 69 11.72 -4.14 0.56
C ASP A 69 10.54 -5.14 0.51
N THR A 70 10.77 -6.38 0.97
CA THR A 70 9.78 -7.45 1.03
C THR A 70 8.75 -7.16 2.12
N TRP A 71 9.21 -6.66 3.27
CA TRP A 71 8.34 -6.25 4.37
C TRP A 71 7.43 -5.08 3.98
N ILE A 72 7.99 -4.04 3.33
CA ILE A 72 7.21 -2.91 2.80
C ILE A 72 6.19 -3.39 1.75
N THR A 73 6.61 -4.27 0.84
CA THR A 73 5.72 -4.83 -0.19
C THR A 73 4.49 -5.50 0.41
N ARG A 74 4.65 -6.26 1.51
CA ARG A 74 3.51 -6.88 2.20
C ARG A 74 2.53 -5.84 2.74
N ILE A 75 3.02 -4.74 3.33
CA ILE A 75 2.16 -3.66 3.82
C ILE A 75 1.41 -2.98 2.66
N MET A 76 2.07 -2.76 1.52
CA MET A 76 1.45 -2.18 0.33
C MET A 76 0.32 -3.05 -0.21
N ILE A 77 0.58 -4.36 -0.38
CA ILE A 77 -0.42 -5.32 -0.87
C ILE A 77 -1.62 -5.37 0.09
N ASN A 78 -1.38 -5.46 1.40
CA ASN A 78 -2.46 -5.48 2.38
C ASN A 78 -3.28 -4.18 2.38
N THR A 79 -2.62 -3.03 2.18
CA THR A 79 -3.30 -1.74 2.04
C THR A 79 -4.17 -1.72 0.79
N ALA A 80 -3.65 -2.16 -0.35
CA ALA A 80 -4.40 -2.22 -1.60
C ALA A 80 -5.64 -3.13 -1.51
N LEU A 81 -5.47 -4.33 -0.93
CA LEU A 81 -6.58 -5.27 -0.74
C LEU A 81 -7.67 -4.71 0.19
N ASN A 82 -7.28 -4.00 1.25
CA ASN A 82 -8.23 -3.34 2.15
C ASN A 82 -8.95 -2.19 1.45
N HIS A 83 -8.24 -1.39 0.66
CA HIS A 83 -8.82 -0.31 -0.14
C HIS A 83 -9.91 -0.85 -1.09
N GLN A 84 -9.62 -1.95 -1.79
CA GLN A 84 -10.58 -2.60 -2.68
C GLN A 84 -11.81 -3.16 -1.93
N ARG A 85 -11.61 -3.75 -0.75
CA ARG A 85 -12.73 -4.25 0.09
C ARG A 85 -13.64 -3.13 0.55
N GLN A 86 -13.09 -1.99 0.98
CA GLN A 86 -13.90 -0.85 1.41
C GLN A 86 -14.79 -0.31 0.29
N LYS A 87 -14.29 -0.27 -0.94
CA LYS A 87 -15.07 0.15 -2.11
C LYS A 87 -16.25 -0.76 -2.40
N LEU A 88 -16.13 -2.08 -2.17
CA LEU A 88 -17.24 -3.01 -2.31
C LEU A 88 -18.36 -2.74 -1.30
N TYR A 89 -18.05 -2.30 -0.09
CA TYR A 89 -19.07 -1.95 0.92
C TYR A 89 -19.83 -0.65 0.62
N LEU A 90 -19.31 0.19 -0.29
CA LEU A 90 -19.99 1.42 -0.73
C LEU A 90 -20.98 1.16 -1.87
N LEU A 91 -20.94 -0.02 -2.49
CA LEU A 91 -21.94 -0.42 -3.46
C LEU A 91 -23.22 -0.82 -2.71
N PRO A 92 -24.40 -0.35 -3.12
CA PRO A 92 -25.65 -0.84 -2.54
C PRO A 92 -25.69 -2.36 -2.67
N MET A 93 -25.96 -3.06 -1.56
CA MET A 93 -26.28 -4.48 -1.60
C MET A 93 -27.64 -4.61 -2.29
N VAL A 94 -27.62 -4.95 -3.57
CA VAL A 94 -28.81 -5.26 -4.35
C VAL A 94 -29.11 -6.74 -4.17
N ASP A 95 -30.39 -7.09 -4.02
CA ASP A 95 -30.79 -8.50 -4.03
C ASP A 95 -30.35 -9.13 -5.36
N VAL A 96 -29.87 -10.37 -5.31
CA VAL A 96 -29.48 -11.11 -6.52
C VAL A 96 -30.66 -11.23 -7.48
N ALA A 97 -31.89 -11.25 -6.96
CA ALA A 97 -33.12 -11.23 -7.76
C ALA A 97 -33.30 -9.93 -8.59
N ASP A 98 -32.76 -8.80 -8.12
CA ASP A 98 -32.88 -7.49 -8.76
C ASP A 98 -31.68 -7.15 -9.67
N ALA A 99 -30.62 -7.98 -9.62
CA ALA A 99 -29.46 -7.84 -10.49
C ALA A 99 -29.82 -8.22 -11.93
N ARG A 100 -30.21 -7.23 -12.75
CA ARG A 100 -30.35 -7.41 -14.19
C ARG A 100 -28.97 -7.77 -14.77
N LEU A 101 -28.75 -9.06 -15.00
CA LEU A 101 -27.63 -9.52 -15.80
C LEU A 101 -27.83 -8.94 -17.20
N HIS A 102 -26.95 -8.03 -17.61
CA HIS A 102 -26.85 -7.68 -19.02
C HIS A 102 -26.45 -8.95 -19.77
N GLU A 103 -27.42 -9.65 -20.34
CA GLU A 103 -27.15 -10.59 -21.43
C GLU A 103 -26.46 -9.77 -22.51
N SER A 104 -25.19 -10.08 -22.76
CA SER A 104 -24.49 -9.59 -23.94
C SER A 104 -25.22 -10.16 -25.15
N GLU A 105 -25.99 -9.32 -25.84
CA GLU A 105 -26.48 -9.65 -27.18
C GLU A 105 -25.27 -9.74 -28.11
N ASP A 106 -25.05 -10.94 -28.67
CA ASP A 106 -24.13 -11.21 -29.78
C ASP A 106 -24.55 -10.47 -31.07
#